data_AF-A0A4Y2Q094-F1
#
_entry.id   AF-A0A4Y2Q094-F1
#
_cell.length_a   1.000
_cell.length_b   1.000
_cell.length_c   1.000
_cell.angle_alpha   90.00
_cell.angle_beta   90.00
_cell.angle_gamma   90.00
#
_symmetry.space_group_name_H-M   'P 1'
#
loop_
_entity.id
_entity.type
_entity.pdbx_description
1 polymer ?
#
loop_
_entity_poly.entity_id
_entity_poly.type
_entity_poly.pdbx_seq_one_letter_code
_entity_poly.pdbx_strand_id
1 'polypeptide(L)'
;MKSCSAVGLLLSSYFTPTDNRKVLEKLMTQRLTYHLESTNSLNDRQHGFREGKFVDTAINELLSKIQAARSDSKHVLFLSVDIKGAFDNLQHRAILKILDSNTCPININRPFLSLFQNRKVTLSTSQGRATKDQKQGYPQGS
;
A
#
# COMPACT_ATOMS: atom_id res chain seq x y z
N MET A 1 0.66 -9.46 14.93
CA MET A 1 0.74 -9.00 13.52
C MET A 1 1.04 -7.51 13.52
N LYS A 2 2.26 -7.11 13.13
CA LYS A 2 2.58 -5.68 12.94
C LYS A 2 1.74 -5.16 11.77
N SER A 3 1.12 -4.00 11.98
CA SER A 3 0.08 -3.40 11.17
C SER A 3 0.49 -3.18 9.71
N CYS A 4 -0.34 -3.75 8.85
CA CYS A 4 -0.52 -3.55 7.42
C CYS A 4 0.11 -2.29 6.79
N SER A 5 0.94 -2.55 5.78
CA SER A 5 1.53 -1.65 4.79
C SER A 5 0.51 -0.95 3.87
N ALA A 6 -0.62 -0.44 4.37
CA ALA A 6 -1.59 0.22 3.49
C ALA A 6 -1.03 1.49 2.80
N VAL A 7 0.06 2.03 3.33
CA VAL A 7 0.59 3.34 2.96
C VAL A 7 1.72 3.21 1.93
N GLY A 8 2.62 2.22 2.05
CA GLY A 8 3.58 1.86 0.98
C GLY A 8 2.94 1.17 -0.23
N LEU A 9 1.71 0.66 -0.08
CA LEU A 9 0.93 0.01 -1.14
C LEU A 9 0.43 0.97 -2.23
N LEU A 10 0.53 2.29 -2.04
CA LEU A 10 -0.27 3.20 -2.84
C LEU A 10 0.31 3.58 -4.20
N LEU A 11 1.62 3.54 -4.44
CA LEU A 11 2.14 4.33 -5.57
C LEU A 11 3.47 3.82 -6.15
N SER A 12 3.52 2.54 -6.53
CA SER A 12 4.63 2.05 -7.35
C SER A 12 4.13 1.12 -8.44
N SER A 13 3.84 1.71 -9.60
CA SER A 13 3.84 0.99 -10.87
C SER A 13 3.77 1.99 -12.04
N TYR A 14 4.82 1.96 -12.85
CA TYR A 14 4.97 2.36 -14.26
C TYR A 14 4.98 3.84 -14.69
N PHE A 15 5.75 4.06 -15.75
CA PHE A 15 6.48 5.28 -16.11
C PHE A 15 6.01 5.80 -17.46
N THR A 16 5.47 7.02 -17.50
CA THR A 16 5.45 7.93 -18.68
C THR A 16 5.39 9.40 -18.20
N PRO A 17 6.32 10.29 -18.60
CA PRO A 17 6.48 11.64 -18.04
C PRO A 17 5.62 12.71 -18.75
N THR A 18 4.29 12.55 -18.77
CA THR A 18 3.39 13.54 -19.41
C THR A 18 2.26 14.06 -18.52
N ASP A 19 2.08 13.51 -17.30
CA ASP A 19 1.01 13.93 -16.38
C ASP A 19 1.58 14.42 -15.04
N ASN A 20 1.33 15.69 -14.72
CA ASN A 20 1.71 16.33 -13.44
C ASN A 20 1.20 15.55 -12.21
N ARG A 21 0.07 14.85 -12.35
CA ARG A 21 -0.47 13.99 -11.29
C ARG A 21 0.48 12.83 -10.96
N LYS A 22 1.00 12.14 -11.97
CA LYS A 22 1.91 10.99 -11.80
C LYS A 22 3.22 11.40 -11.13
N VAL A 23 3.73 12.61 -11.45
CA VAL A 23 4.93 13.16 -10.82
C VAL A 23 4.69 13.43 -9.33
N LEU A 24 3.56 14.07 -8.98
CA LEU A 24 3.21 14.33 -7.59
C LEU A 24 3.00 13.04 -6.81
N GLU A 25 2.30 12.08 -7.38
CA GLU A 25 2.10 10.75 -6.81
C GLU A 25 3.45 10.10 -6.48
N LYS A 26 4.37 10.03 -7.44
CA LYS A 26 5.72 9.48 -7.22
C LYS A 26 6.46 10.18 -6.08
N LEU A 27 6.40 11.52 -6.02
CA LEU A 27 7.05 12.29 -4.96
C LEU A 27 6.46 11.93 -3.58
N MET A 28 5.13 11.82 -3.49
CA MET A 28 4.47 11.41 -2.25
C MET A 28 4.91 10.01 -1.82
N THR A 29 4.99 9.03 -2.73
CA THR A 29 5.47 7.68 -2.42
C THR A 29 6.88 7.70 -1.88
N GLN A 30 7.78 8.42 -2.55
CA GLN A 30 9.19 8.43 -2.20
C GLN A 30 9.40 9.01 -0.82
N ARG A 31 8.75 10.15 -0.52
CA ARG A 31 8.85 10.81 0.80
C ARG A 31 8.30 9.93 1.92
N LEU A 32 7.17 9.28 1.66
CA LEU A 32 6.53 8.41 2.62
C LEU A 32 7.33 7.13 2.87
N THR A 33 7.82 6.49 1.81
CA THR A 33 8.64 5.29 1.90
C THR A 33 9.92 5.59 2.67
N TYR A 34 10.60 6.70 2.34
CA TYR A 34 11.78 7.16 3.08
C TYR A 34 11.49 7.33 4.57
N HIS A 35 10.39 8.00 4.93
CA HIS A 35 10.00 8.17 6.34
C HIS A 35 9.78 6.83 7.03
N LEU A 36 9.00 5.93 6.43
CA LEU A 36 8.69 4.62 7.02
C LEU A 36 9.93 3.72 7.16
N GLU A 37 10.87 3.78 6.23
CA GLU A 37 12.15 3.06 6.32
C GLU A 37 13.06 3.66 7.40
N SER A 38 13.23 4.99 7.40
CA SER A 38 14.11 5.71 8.34
C SER A 38 13.69 5.56 9.80
N THR A 39 12.39 5.32 10.04
CA THR A 39 11.80 5.10 11.36
C THR A 39 11.64 3.62 11.71
N ASN A 40 12.07 2.72 10.83
CA ASN A 40 11.90 1.27 10.96
C ASN A 40 10.43 0.86 11.22
N SER A 41 9.50 1.56 10.57
CA SER A 41 8.05 1.36 10.73
C SER A 41 7.52 0.18 9.92
N LEU A 42 8.28 -0.29 8.91
CA LEU A 42 7.92 -1.45 8.09
C LEU A 42 8.40 -2.75 8.71
N ASN A 43 7.65 -3.84 8.48
CA ASN A 43 8.06 -5.16 8.94
C ASN A 43 9.20 -5.71 8.06
N ASP A 44 10.21 -6.33 8.67
CA ASP A 44 11.31 -6.98 7.95
C ASP A 44 10.89 -8.16 7.09
N ARG A 45 9.72 -8.75 7.36
CA ARG A 45 9.13 -9.82 6.53
C ARG A 45 8.20 -9.30 5.44
N GLN A 46 8.12 -7.98 5.26
CA GLN A 46 7.41 -7.39 4.12
C GLN A 46 8.39 -7.27 2.95
N HIS A 47 8.11 -7.99 1.87
CA HIS A 47 8.94 -8.00 0.65
C HIS A 47 8.28 -7.28 -0.53
N GLY A 48 6.94 -7.27 -0.59
CA GLY A 48 6.22 -6.55 -1.64
C GLY A 48 6.39 -5.03 -1.52
N PHE A 49 6.59 -4.38 -2.68
CA PHE A 49 6.66 -2.92 -2.81
C PHE A 49 7.70 -2.26 -1.89
N ARG A 50 8.81 -2.95 -1.59
CA ARG A 50 9.89 -2.46 -0.74
C ARG A 50 11.20 -2.52 -1.52
N GLU A 51 11.92 -1.40 -1.59
CA GLU A 51 13.20 -1.32 -2.29
C GLU A 51 14.21 -2.30 -1.69
N GLY A 52 15.00 -2.94 -2.55
CA GLY A 52 15.97 -3.97 -2.12
C GLY A 52 15.35 -5.31 -1.71
N LYS A 53 14.02 -5.49 -1.82
CA LYS A 53 13.36 -6.78 -1.60
C LYS A 53 12.63 -7.27 -2.83
N PHE A 54 12.67 -8.59 -3.01
CA PHE A 54 12.18 -9.25 -4.20
C PHE A 54 11.33 -10.46 -3.80
N VAL A 55 10.60 -11.01 -4.77
CA VAL A 55 9.83 -12.25 -4.56
C VAL A 55 10.75 -13.38 -4.11
N ASP A 56 11.95 -13.47 -4.68
CA ASP A 56 12.93 -14.50 -4.33
C ASP A 56 13.38 -14.41 -2.87
N THR A 57 13.50 -13.20 -2.30
CA THR A 57 13.88 -13.08 -0.88
C THR A 57 12.76 -13.56 0.04
N ALA A 58 11.49 -13.36 -0.34
CA ALA A 58 10.36 -13.88 0.41
C ALA A 58 10.29 -15.42 0.33
N ILE A 59 10.49 -15.98 -0.87
CA ILE A 59 10.49 -17.43 -1.10
C ILE A 59 11.64 -18.08 -0.33
N ASN A 60 12.85 -17.53 -0.40
CA ASN A 60 14.01 -18.05 0.31
C ASN A 60 13.82 -18.02 1.84
N GLU A 61 13.23 -16.95 2.40
CA GLU A 61 12.93 -16.88 3.83
C GLU A 61 11.89 -17.95 4.23
N LEU A 62 10.86 -18.17 3.41
CA LEU A 62 9.86 -19.22 3.63
C LEU A 62 10.48 -20.62 3.58
N LEU A 63 11.25 -20.93 2.54
CA LEU A 63 11.91 -22.22 2.36
C LEU A 63 12.88 -22.52 3.51
N SER A 64 13.65 -21.52 3.95
CA SER A 64 14.56 -21.66 5.09
C SER A 64 13.82 -22.07 6.37
N LYS A 65 12.65 -21.47 6.65
CA LYS A 65 11.82 -21.84 7.81
C LYS A 65 11.25 -23.25 7.70
N ILE A 66 10.83 -23.65 6.50
CA ILE A 66 10.33 -25.00 6.24
C ILE A 66 11.45 -26.03 6.45
N GLN A 67 12.64 -25.75 5.93
CA GLN A 67 13.81 -26.63 6.08
C GLN A 67 14.22 -26.77 7.54
N ALA A 68 14.30 -25.67 8.29
CA ALA A 68 14.64 -25.69 9.72
C ALA A 68 13.60 -26.47 10.56
N ALA A 69 12.30 -26.33 10.27
CA ALA A 69 11.28 -27.11 10.96
C ALA A 69 11.39 -28.61 10.65
N ARG A 70 11.70 -28.97 9.38
CA ARG A 70 11.90 -30.36 8.97
C ARG A 70 13.16 -30.98 9.57
N SER A 71 14.27 -30.24 9.68
CA SER A 71 15.48 -30.75 10.35
C SER A 71 15.22 -31.05 11.82
N ASP A 72 14.32 -30.29 12.46
CA ASP A 72 13.87 -30.53 13.83
C ASP A 72 12.79 -31.63 13.94
N SER A 73 12.50 -32.35 12.85
CA SER A 73 11.42 -33.36 12.78
C SER A 73 10.02 -32.81 13.15
N LYS A 74 9.77 -31.51 12.94
CA LYS A 74 8.47 -30.86 13.19
C LYS A 74 7.58 -30.91 11.95
N HIS A 75 6.27 -30.92 12.17
CA HIS A 75 5.29 -30.69 11.11
C HIS A 75 5.21 -29.20 10.75
N VAL A 76 4.92 -28.93 9.48
CA VAL A 76 4.76 -27.57 8.94
C VAL A 76 3.34 -27.40 8.42
N LEU A 77 2.65 -26.37 8.88
CA LEU A 77 1.39 -25.89 8.32
C LEU A 77 1.63 -24.55 7.62
N PHE A 78 1.21 -24.45 6.36
CA PHE A 78 1.26 -23.21 5.59
C PHE A 78 -0.15 -22.67 5.40
N LEU A 79 -0.37 -21.41 5.82
CA LEU A 79 -1.60 -20.68 5.61
C LEU A 79 -1.34 -19.54 4.62
N SER A 80 -1.98 -19.62 3.46
CA SER A 80 -1.99 -18.55 2.47
C SER A 80 -3.31 -17.78 2.54
N VAL A 81 -3.25 -16.46 2.51
CA VAL A 81 -4.42 -15.57 2.53
C VAL A 81 -4.30 -14.59 1.38
N ASP A 82 -5.31 -14.54 0.53
CA ASP A 82 -5.46 -13.53 -0.51
C ASP A 82 -6.65 -12.61 -0.19
N ILE A 83 -6.46 -11.30 -0.37
CA ILE A 83 -7.47 -10.30 -0.02
C ILE A 83 -8.19 -9.88 -1.30
N LYS A 84 -9.43 -10.34 -1.48
CA LYS A 84 -10.28 -9.98 -2.61
C LYS A 84 -10.47 -8.47 -2.70
N GLY A 85 -10.12 -7.87 -3.85
CA GLY A 85 -10.34 -6.45 -4.12
C GLY A 85 -9.65 -5.55 -3.10
N ALA A 86 -8.41 -5.85 -2.70
CA ALA A 86 -7.69 -5.13 -1.65
C ALA A 86 -7.67 -3.61 -1.85
N PHE A 87 -7.49 -3.16 -3.10
CA PHE A 87 -7.45 -1.73 -3.44
C PHE A 87 -8.85 -1.11 -3.53
N ASP A 88 -9.85 -1.83 -4.03
CA ASP A 88 -11.24 -1.36 -4.12
C ASP A 88 -11.86 -1.14 -2.74
N ASN A 89 -11.45 -1.96 -1.77
CA ASN A 89 -11.97 -1.94 -0.40
C ASN A 89 -11.14 -1.06 0.55
N LEU A 90 -10.05 -0.44 0.05
CA LEU A 90 -9.16 0.40 0.84
C LEU A 90 -9.91 1.62 1.38
N GLN A 91 -10.07 1.71 2.69
CA GLN A 91 -10.79 2.81 3.34
C GLN A 91 -9.86 4.01 3.52
N HIS A 92 -10.25 5.19 3.02
CA HIS A 92 -9.41 6.40 3.14
C HIS A 92 -9.10 6.74 4.60
N ARG A 93 -10.09 6.61 5.49
CA ARG A 93 -9.91 6.79 6.94
C ARG A 93 -8.85 5.87 7.55
N ALA A 94 -8.69 4.65 7.02
CA ALA A 94 -7.72 3.70 7.53
C ALA A 94 -6.30 4.11 7.13
N ILE A 95 -6.13 4.61 5.90
CA ILE A 95 -4.85 5.15 5.41
C ILE A 95 -4.40 6.32 6.27
N LEU A 96 -5.30 7.28 6.51
CA LEU A 96 -5.02 8.46 7.34
C LEU A 96 -4.65 8.06 8.77
N LYS A 97 -5.39 7.14 9.38
CA LYS A 97 -5.06 6.60 10.70
C LYS A 97 -3.68 5.94 10.75
N ILE A 98 -3.28 5.25 9.69
CA ILE A 98 -1.95 4.63 9.61
C ILE A 98 -0.87 5.71 9.47
N LEU A 99 -1.09 6.76 8.68
CA LEU A 99 -0.15 7.90 8.58
C LEU A 99 0.06 8.57 9.95
N ASP A 100 -1.03 8.80 10.68
CA ASP A 100 -0.99 9.37 12.03
C ASP A 100 -0.26 8.45 13.01
N SER A 101 -0.53 7.14 12.96
CA SER A 101 0.08 6.15 13.87
C SER A 101 1.58 5.96 13.62
N ASN A 102 2.06 6.22 12.40
CA ASN A 102 3.48 6.20 12.04
C ASN A 102 4.14 7.58 12.17
N THR A 103 3.51 8.50 12.91
CA THR A 103 4.01 9.85 13.21
C THR A 103 4.52 10.58 11.97
N CYS A 104 3.83 10.40 10.83
CA CYS A 104 4.23 11.00 9.57
C CYS A 104 4.20 12.53 9.68
N PRO A 105 5.29 13.23 9.30
CA PRO A 105 5.35 14.68 9.24
C PRO A 105 4.19 15.29 8.45
N ILE A 106 3.80 16.52 8.82
CA ILE A 106 2.66 17.22 8.22
C ILE A 106 2.79 17.38 6.70
N ASN A 107 4.00 17.56 6.18
CA ASN A 107 4.28 17.68 4.75
C ASN A 107 4.09 16.35 3.99
N ILE A 108 4.12 15.21 4.67
CA ILE A 108 3.76 13.90 4.11
C ILE A 108 2.26 13.67 4.25
N ASN A 109 1.68 13.94 5.43
CA ASN A 109 0.27 13.63 5.72
C ASN A 109 -0.72 14.52 4.94
N ARG A 110 -0.44 15.83 4.86
CA ARG A 110 -1.36 16.82 4.27
C ARG A 110 -1.72 16.55 2.80
N PRO A 111 -0.79 16.15 1.92
CA PRO A 111 -1.13 15.70 0.57
C PRO A 111 -2.13 14.53 0.54
N PHE A 112 -1.95 13.48 1.36
CA PHE A 112 -2.91 12.36 1.44
C PHE A 112 -4.28 12.79 1.95
N LEU A 113 -4.32 13.66 2.97
CA LEU A 113 -5.57 14.27 3.43
C LEU A 113 -6.30 14.98 2.28
N SER A 114 -5.58 15.81 1.52
CA SER A 114 -6.17 16.52 0.37
C SER A 114 -6.62 15.60 -0.76
N LEU A 115 -5.90 14.49 -0.98
CA LEU A 115 -6.23 13.50 -2.02
C LEU A 115 -7.54 12.76 -1.72
N PHE A 116 -7.82 12.51 -0.44
CA PHE A 116 -8.99 11.73 -0.01
C PHE A 116 -10.19 12.59 0.41
N GLN A 117 -9.99 13.88 0.70
CA GLN A 117 -11.07 14.78 1.08
C GLN A 117 -12.00 15.08 -0.09
N ASN A 118 -13.32 15.05 0.18
CA ASN A 118 -14.38 15.47 -0.74
C ASN A 118 -14.34 14.82 -2.13
N ARG A 119 -13.78 13.61 -2.25
CA ARG A 119 -13.72 12.89 -3.53
C ARG A 119 -15.12 12.49 -3.96
N LYS A 120 -15.51 12.90 -5.17
CA LYS A 120 -16.76 12.50 -5.81
C LYS A 120 -16.46 11.88 -7.17
N VAL A 121 -17.19 10.83 -7.49
CA VAL A 121 -17.19 10.21 -8.82
C VAL A 121 -18.46 10.64 -9.52
N THR A 122 -18.30 11.19 -10.72
CA THR A 122 -19.39 11.67 -11.56
C THR A 122 -19.39 10.86 -12.84
N LEU A 123 -20.52 10.23 -13.17
CA LEU A 123 -20.70 9.44 -14.38
C LEU A 123 -21.82 10.04 -15.22
N SER A 124 -21.61 10.11 -16.54
CA SER A 124 -22.66 10.41 -17.49
C SER A 124 -23.41 9.12 -17.82
N THR A 125 -24.70 9.08 -17.52
CA THR A 125 -25.59 7.96 -17.82
C THR A 125 -26.61 8.40 -18.87
N SER A 126 -27.31 7.45 -19.50
CA SER A 126 -28.43 7.75 -20.42
C SER A 126 -29.57 8.53 -19.74
N GLN A 127 -29.64 8.52 -18.41
CA GLN A 127 -30.62 9.24 -17.59
C GLN A 127 -30.09 10.58 -17.04
N GLY A 128 -28.88 10.98 -17.44
CA GLY A 128 -28.23 12.21 -16.96
C GLY A 128 -27.00 11.94 -16.09
N ARG A 129 -26.57 12.96 -15.34
CA ARG A 129 -25.35 12.92 -14.53
C ARG A 129 -25.61 12.30 -13.16
N ALA A 130 -24.94 11.20 -12.84
CA ALA A 130 -24.96 10.59 -11.52
C ALA A 130 -23.67 10.94 -10.77
N THR A 131 -23.78 11.42 -9.53
CA THR A 131 -22.62 11.77 -8.68
C THR A 131 -22.69 11.02 -7.36
N LYS A 132 -21.58 10.43 -6.94
CA LYS A 132 -21.49 9.70 -5.67
C LYS A 132 -20.19 10.04 -4.93
N ASP A 133 -20.29 10.16 -3.61
CA ASP A 133 -19.10 10.30 -2.75
C ASP A 133 -18.25 9.03 -2.80
N GLN A 134 -16.93 9.20 -2.91
CA GLN A 134 -15.97 8.11 -2.92
C GLN A 134 -15.15 8.11 -1.64
N LYS A 135 -15.55 7.27 -0.69
CA LYS A 135 -14.93 7.16 0.65
C LYS A 135 -13.96 5.98 0.78
N GLN A 136 -13.89 5.15 -0.26
CA GLN A 136 -13.05 3.96 -0.34
C GLN A 136 -12.60 3.73 -1.77
N GLY A 137 -11.62 2.86 -1.93
CA GLY A 137 -11.05 2.52 -3.21
C GLY A 137 -9.83 3.37 -3.53
N TYR A 138 -8.87 2.76 -4.21
CA TYR A 138 -7.74 3.43 -4.81
C TYR A 138 -7.67 3.11 -6.31
N PRO A 139 -7.40 4.09 -7.19
CA PRO A 139 -7.25 3.81 -8.62
C PRO A 139 -6.13 2.79 -8.86
N GLN A 140 -6.41 1.74 -9.63
CA GLN A 140 -5.41 0.78 -10.08
C GLN A 140 -4.97 1.12 -11.51
N GLY A 141 -3.66 1.05 -11.75
CA GLY A 141 -3.07 1.39 -13.05
C GLY A 141 -2.66 2.86 -13.11
N SER A 142 -1.37 3.10 -12.90
CA SER A 142 -0.68 4.36 -13.15
C SER A 142 0.40 4.18 -14.21
#